data_AF-A0A1Y6MHK1-F1
#
_entry.id   AF-A0A1Y6MHK1-F1
#
_cell.length_a   1.000
_cell.length_b   1.000
_cell.length_c   1.000
_cell.angle_alpha   90.00
_cell.angle_beta   90.00
_cell.angle_gamma   90.00
#
_symmetry.space_group_name_H-M   'P 1'
#
loop_
_entity.id
_entity.type
_entity.pdbx_description
1 polymer ?
#
loop_
_entity_poly.entity_id
_entity_poly.type
_entity_poly.pdbx_seq_one_letter_code
_entity_poly.pdbx_strand_id
1 'polypeptide(L)'
;MLKAINITLSISVIILLLIFYTLNFKQDSLVTTRWYCDQSKNSFISKAYSEYSNLTEHMIFTFSSEDSFMIHEYITVEKKEGEISPVEVFYEGKYNKKDNEITLNFDRVRLLKQVQDNNINKSYEDYQGYSISYAYKYLGNKMYFYSMNKNDVFDMVCYKN
;
A
#
# COMPACT_ATOMS: atom_id res chain seq x y z
N MET A 1 -38.61 42.73 10.21
CA MET A 1 -37.13 42.70 10.31
C MET A 1 -36.60 41.51 11.10
N LEU A 2 -37.07 41.26 12.34
CA LEU A 2 -36.57 40.13 13.16
C LEU A 2 -36.66 38.74 12.50
N LYS A 3 -37.77 38.44 11.82
CA LYS A 3 -37.95 37.16 11.09
C LYS A 3 -36.94 36.98 9.94
N ALA A 4 -36.63 38.04 9.21
CA ALA A 4 -35.65 38.00 8.13
C ALA A 4 -34.25 37.74 8.68
N ILE A 5 -33.87 38.44 9.77
CA ILE A 5 -32.57 38.25 10.44
C ILE A 5 -32.40 36.81 10.94
N ASN A 6 -33.42 36.21 11.56
CA ASN A 6 -33.36 34.82 12.03
C ASN A 6 -33.25 33.80 10.89
N ILE A 7 -33.88 34.07 9.75
CA ILE A 7 -33.76 33.22 8.56
C ILE A 7 -32.34 33.31 7.98
N THR A 8 -31.77 34.51 7.86
CA THR A 8 -30.40 34.69 7.37
C THR A 8 -29.37 34.02 8.28
N LEU A 9 -29.56 34.09 9.60
CA LEU A 9 -28.69 33.46 10.58
C LEU A 9 -28.77 31.94 10.55
N SER A 10 -29.96 31.39 10.28
CA SER A 10 -30.15 29.93 10.14
C SER A 10 -29.48 29.41 8.88
N ILE A 11 -29.58 30.15 7.77
CA ILE A 11 -28.95 29.79 6.50
C ILE A 11 -27.42 29.81 6.63
N SER A 12 -26.85 30.82 7.30
CA SER A 12 -25.39 30.89 7.49
C SER A 12 -24.85 29.74 8.34
N VAL A 13 -25.58 29.31 9.38
CA VAL A 13 -25.21 28.13 10.19
C VAL A 13 -25.24 26.84 9.36
N ILE A 14 -26.27 26.66 8.53
CA ILE A 14 -26.38 25.48 7.64
C ILE A 14 -25.23 25.45 6.64
N ILE A 15 -24.89 26.60 6.04
CA ILE A 15 -23.75 26.71 5.12
C ILE A 15 -22.44 26.36 5.83
N LEU A 16 -22.22 26.84 7.06
CA LEU A 16 -21.02 26.53 7.84
C LEU A 16 -20.90 25.04 8.13
N LEU A 17 -22.01 24.38 8.49
CA LEU A 17 -22.05 22.94 8.73
C LEU A 17 -21.80 22.13 7.46
N LEU A 18 -22.32 22.57 6.32
CA LEU A 18 -22.06 21.92 5.02
C LEU A 18 -20.60 22.09 4.59
N ILE A 19 -19.99 23.26 4.81
CA ILE A 19 -18.56 23.48 4.55
C ILE A 19 -17.73 22.58 5.48
N PHE A 20 -18.08 22.52 6.77
CA PHE A 20 -17.37 21.65 7.72
C PHE A 20 -17.51 20.17 7.33
N TYR A 21 -18.71 19.73 6.96
CA TYR A 21 -18.96 18.36 6.49
C TYR A 21 -18.12 18.04 5.23
N THR A 22 -18.19 18.89 4.21
CA THR A 22 -17.46 18.66 2.94
C THR A 22 -15.94 18.69 3.10
N LEU A 23 -15.40 19.48 4.04
CA LEU A 23 -13.97 19.50 4.35
C LEU A 23 -13.51 18.24 5.09
N ASN A 24 -14.34 17.66 5.95
CA ASN A 24 -14.01 16.45 6.72
C ASN A 24 -14.34 15.15 5.96
N PHE A 25 -15.27 15.18 5.00
CA PHE A 25 -15.76 13.99 4.26
C PHE A 25 -15.20 13.86 2.84
N LYS A 26 -14.03 14.45 2.54
CA LYS A 26 -13.24 13.96 1.40
C LYS A 26 -12.66 12.60 1.75
N GLN A 27 -13.46 11.57 1.56
CA GLN A 27 -13.02 10.20 1.73
C GLN A 27 -12.15 9.86 0.52
N ASP A 28 -10.82 9.87 0.72
CA ASP A 28 -9.89 9.39 -0.30
C ASP A 28 -10.21 7.92 -0.57
N SER A 29 -10.91 7.68 -1.67
CA SER A 29 -11.36 6.35 -2.06
C SER A 29 -10.24 5.66 -2.83
N LEU A 30 -9.84 4.50 -2.31
CA LEU A 30 -8.95 3.57 -3.00
C LEU A 30 -9.68 2.75 -4.06
N VAL A 31 -11.01 2.70 -4.03
CA VAL A 31 -11.81 1.85 -4.91
C VAL A 31 -11.50 2.15 -6.37
N THR A 32 -11.27 1.11 -7.15
CA THR A 32 -10.94 1.17 -8.58
C THR A 32 -9.69 2.00 -8.91
N THR A 33 -8.72 2.04 -7.99
CA THR A 33 -7.43 2.71 -8.23
C THR A 33 -6.29 1.72 -8.48
N ARG A 34 -5.32 2.16 -9.28
CA ARG A 34 -4.08 1.42 -9.56
C ARG A 34 -2.88 2.30 -9.22
N TRP A 35 -1.91 1.71 -8.55
CA TRP A 35 -0.74 2.40 -8.06
C TRP A 35 0.53 1.62 -8.39
N TYR A 36 1.55 2.33 -8.85
CA TYR A 36 2.88 1.80 -9.12
C TYR A 36 3.76 2.14 -7.92
N CYS A 37 4.21 1.13 -7.21
CA CYS A 37 4.93 1.28 -5.96
C CYS A 37 6.35 0.78 -6.11
N ASP A 38 7.30 1.59 -5.67
CA ASP A 38 8.71 1.24 -5.62
C ASP A 38 9.13 1.08 -4.16
N GLN A 39 9.88 0.02 -3.90
CA GLN A 39 10.45 -0.28 -2.60
C GLN A 39 11.95 -0.56 -2.77
N SER A 40 12.76 0.12 -1.95
CA SER A 40 14.22 -0.04 -1.94
C SER A 40 14.63 -0.54 -0.56
N LYS A 41 15.00 -1.83 -0.47
CA LYS A 41 15.52 -2.43 0.75
C LYS A 41 17.05 -2.32 0.76
N ASN A 42 17.56 -1.33 1.47
CA ASN A 42 19.02 -1.12 1.60
C ASN A 42 19.65 -1.82 2.81
N SER A 43 18.86 -2.50 3.65
CA SER A 43 19.36 -3.25 4.81
C SER A 43 18.53 -4.50 5.08
N PHE A 44 19.12 -5.66 4.82
CA PHE A 44 18.47 -6.95 5.03
C PHE A 44 18.72 -7.42 6.47
N ILE A 45 17.68 -7.41 7.31
CA ILE A 45 17.76 -7.94 8.69
C ILE A 45 17.63 -9.48 8.69
N SER A 46 17.03 -10.06 7.65
CA SER A 46 16.83 -11.51 7.52
C SER A 46 18.06 -12.21 6.94
N LYS A 47 18.51 -13.29 7.60
CA LYS A 47 19.60 -14.17 7.14
C LYS A 47 19.36 -14.75 5.73
N ALA A 48 18.11 -14.86 5.30
CA ALA A 48 17.78 -15.39 3.96
C ALA A 48 18.27 -14.47 2.83
N TYR A 49 18.57 -13.20 3.12
CA TYR A 49 18.95 -12.22 2.12
C TYR A 49 20.42 -11.76 2.22
N SER A 50 21.23 -12.34 3.11
CA SER A 50 22.62 -11.90 3.35
C SER A 50 23.59 -12.16 2.19
N GLU A 51 23.20 -13.01 1.25
CA GLU A 51 24.01 -13.37 0.08
C GLU A 51 23.84 -12.42 -1.11
N TYR A 52 22.82 -11.55 -1.06
CA TYR A 52 22.46 -10.64 -2.15
C TYR A 52 23.06 -9.25 -1.92
N SER A 53 23.49 -8.61 -3.01
CA SER A 53 24.05 -7.25 -2.98
C SER A 53 22.98 -6.18 -3.17
N ASN A 54 21.93 -6.50 -3.91
CA ASN A 54 20.83 -5.59 -4.20
C ASN A 54 19.52 -6.35 -4.43
N LEU A 55 18.40 -5.73 -4.04
CA LEU A 55 17.05 -6.22 -4.25
C LEU A 55 16.17 -5.04 -4.66
N THR A 56 15.66 -5.07 -5.89
CA THR A 56 14.71 -4.05 -6.37
C THR A 56 13.34 -4.68 -6.50
N GLU A 57 12.34 -4.09 -5.86
CA GLU A 57 10.96 -4.54 -5.86
C GLU A 57 10.07 -3.47 -6.51
N HIS A 58 9.39 -3.86 -7.60
CA HIS A 58 8.37 -3.04 -8.25
C HIS A 58 7.02 -3.71 -8.07
N MET A 59 6.08 -3.00 -7.46
CA MET A 59 4.74 -3.50 -7.17
C MET A 59 3.68 -2.69 -7.89
N ILE A 60 2.62 -3.38 -8.33
CA ILE A 60 1.43 -2.77 -8.90
C ILE A 60 0.25 -3.12 -8.00
N PHE A 61 -0.17 -2.16 -7.19
CA PHE A 61 -1.35 -2.27 -6.35
C PHE A 61 -2.59 -1.97 -7.16
N THR A 62 -3.58 -2.85 -7.10
CA THR A 62 -4.91 -2.65 -7.68
C THR A 62 -5.95 -2.84 -6.60
N PHE A 63 -6.61 -1.76 -6.21
CA PHE A 63 -7.73 -1.80 -5.27
C PHE A 63 -9.01 -1.94 -6.09
N SER A 64 -9.49 -3.18 -6.22
CA SER A 64 -10.57 -3.52 -7.15
C SER A 64 -11.97 -3.21 -6.59
N SER A 65 -12.14 -3.20 -5.27
CA SER A 65 -13.39 -2.87 -4.58
C SER A 65 -13.14 -2.05 -3.30
N GLU A 66 -14.18 -1.87 -2.49
CA GLU A 66 -14.10 -1.28 -1.14
C GLU A 66 -13.29 -2.11 -0.15
N ASP A 67 -13.13 -3.41 -0.39
CA ASP A 67 -12.48 -4.33 0.54
C ASP A 67 -11.47 -5.28 -0.11
N SER A 68 -11.31 -5.29 -1.44
CA SER A 68 -10.41 -6.20 -2.13
C SER A 68 -9.25 -5.51 -2.84
N PHE A 69 -8.10 -6.16 -2.80
CA PHE A 69 -6.90 -5.72 -3.50
C PHE A 69 -6.20 -6.87 -4.23
N MET A 70 -5.38 -6.51 -5.21
CA MET A 70 -4.43 -7.37 -5.88
C MET A 70 -3.08 -6.66 -5.97
N ILE A 71 -1.99 -7.42 -5.88
CA ILE A 71 -0.63 -6.91 -6.11
C ILE A 71 0.06 -7.81 -7.15
N HIS A 72 0.60 -7.19 -8.19
CA HIS A 72 1.62 -7.81 -9.04
C HIS A 72 2.97 -7.27 -8.60
N GLU A 73 3.86 -8.15 -8.15
CA GLU A 73 5.21 -7.79 -7.73
C GLU A 73 6.24 -8.40 -8.68
N TYR A 74 7.18 -7.56 -9.11
CA TYR A 74 8.34 -7.91 -9.91
C TYR A 74 9.58 -7.63 -9.07
N ILE A 75 10.32 -8.69 -8.76
CA ILE A 75 11.54 -8.58 -7.95
C ILE A 75 12.73 -8.93 -8.82
N THR A 76 13.76 -8.09 -8.74
CA THR A 76 15.08 -8.40 -9.30
C THR A 76 16.05 -8.66 -8.17
N VAL A 77 16.54 -9.90 -8.09
CA VAL A 77 17.53 -10.32 -7.09
C VAL A 77 18.91 -10.35 -7.75
N GLU A 78 19.87 -9.61 -7.19
CA GLU A 78 21.25 -9.60 -7.66
C GLU A 78 22.17 -10.28 -6.63
N LYS A 79 22.80 -11.39 -7.04
CA LYS A 79 23.85 -12.04 -6.23
C LYS A 79 25.15 -11.25 -6.33
N LYS A 80 26.02 -11.38 -5.31
CA LYS A 80 27.37 -10.79 -5.30
C LYS A 80 28.25 -11.17 -6.51
N GLU A 81 27.95 -12.30 -7.16
CA GLU A 81 28.65 -12.79 -8.35
C GLU A 81 28.03 -12.28 -9.68
N GLY A 82 27.01 -11.40 -9.62
CA GLY A 82 26.40 -10.76 -10.79
C GLY A 82 25.27 -11.55 -11.45
N GLU A 83 24.84 -12.68 -10.89
CA GLU A 83 23.67 -13.42 -11.37
C GLU A 83 22.38 -12.67 -11.00
N ILE A 84 21.58 -12.31 -12.02
CA ILE A 84 20.29 -11.65 -11.87
C ILE A 84 19.17 -12.67 -12.05
N SER A 85 18.35 -12.84 -11.03
CA SER A 85 17.23 -13.78 -11.04
C SER A 85 15.92 -13.05 -10.76
N PRO A 86 15.02 -12.92 -11.74
CA PRO A 86 13.73 -12.29 -11.54
C PRO A 86 12.74 -13.25 -10.85
N VAL A 87 12.08 -12.76 -9.81
CA VAL A 87 10.92 -13.41 -9.17
C VAL A 87 9.68 -12.62 -9.55
N GLU A 88 8.58 -13.31 -9.83
CA GLU A 88 7.28 -12.67 -10.06
C GLU A 88 6.25 -13.27 -9.11
N VAL A 89 5.56 -12.41 -8.37
CA VAL A 89 4.60 -12.82 -7.34
C VAL A 89 3.27 -12.12 -7.55
N PHE A 90 2.20 -12.90 -7.40
CA PHE A 90 0.83 -12.42 -7.39
C PHE A 90 0.22 -12.57 -6.02
N TYR A 91 -0.38 -11.49 -5.53
CA TYR A 91 -1.12 -11.47 -4.27
C TYR A 91 -2.57 -11.06 -4.53
N GLU A 92 -3.50 -11.73 -3.85
CA GLU A 92 -4.89 -11.30 -3.74
C GLU A 92 -5.32 -11.36 -2.28
N GLY A 93 -6.24 -10.48 -1.91
CA GLY A 93 -6.80 -10.50 -0.57
C GLY A 93 -7.69 -9.33 -0.27
N LYS A 94 -7.85 -9.08 1.04
CA LYS A 94 -8.75 -8.05 1.56
C LYS A 94 -8.02 -6.95 2.28
N TYR A 95 -8.50 -5.72 2.15
CA TYR A 95 -8.00 -4.60 2.91
C TYR A 95 -9.07 -3.98 3.79
N ASN A 96 -8.63 -3.41 4.92
CA ASN A 96 -9.45 -2.54 5.75
C ASN A 96 -8.73 -1.21 5.90
N LYS A 97 -9.48 -0.11 5.84
CA LYS A 97 -8.97 1.24 5.98
C LYS A 97 -9.62 1.89 7.20
N LYS A 98 -8.81 2.31 8.16
CA LYS A 98 -9.26 3.06 9.34
C LYS A 98 -8.36 4.26 9.54
N ASP A 99 -8.93 5.45 9.47
CA ASP A 99 -8.19 6.71 9.55
C ASP A 99 -7.03 6.74 8.52
N ASN A 100 -5.79 6.85 9.01
CA ASN A 100 -4.56 6.83 8.23
C ASN A 100 -3.86 5.47 8.26
N GLU A 101 -4.56 4.40 8.62
CA GLU A 101 -4.06 3.03 8.61
C GLU A 101 -4.78 2.21 7.54
N ILE A 102 -4.01 1.39 6.83
CA ILE A 102 -4.51 0.33 5.97
C ILE A 102 -3.93 -1.00 6.43
N THR A 103 -4.78 -2.01 6.56
CA THR A 103 -4.36 -3.38 6.84
C THR A 103 -4.65 -4.23 5.63
N LEU A 104 -3.64 -4.89 5.08
CA LEU A 104 -3.73 -5.84 3.98
C LEU A 104 -3.70 -7.26 4.54
N ASN A 105 -4.71 -8.07 4.23
CA ASN A 105 -4.78 -9.48 4.56
C ASN A 105 -4.57 -10.27 3.26
N PHE A 106 -3.54 -11.10 3.22
CA PHE A 106 -3.12 -11.82 2.02
C PHE A 106 -3.80 -13.19 1.98
N ASP A 107 -4.92 -13.30 1.29
CA ASP A 107 -5.71 -14.55 1.25
C ASP A 107 -5.04 -15.62 0.39
N ARG A 108 -4.41 -15.20 -0.72
CA ARG A 108 -3.72 -16.11 -1.63
C ARG A 108 -2.48 -15.44 -2.21
N VAL A 109 -1.41 -16.23 -2.25
CA VAL A 109 -0.12 -15.85 -2.85
C VAL A 109 0.26 -16.88 -3.91
N ARG A 110 0.76 -16.42 -5.06
CA ARG A 110 1.22 -17.30 -6.15
C ARG A 110 2.54 -16.79 -6.69
N LEU A 111 3.55 -17.66 -6.66
CA LEU A 111 4.77 -17.46 -7.43
C LEU A 111 4.47 -17.71 -8.91
N LEU A 112 4.48 -16.66 -9.72
CA LEU A 112 4.34 -16.76 -11.18
C LEU A 112 5.68 -17.14 -11.82
N LYS A 113 6.78 -16.72 -11.20
CA LYS A 113 8.15 -17.08 -11.59
C LYS A 113 9.00 -17.31 -10.35
N GLN A 114 9.59 -18.51 -10.28
CA GLN A 114 10.43 -18.94 -9.17
C GLN A 114 11.92 -18.80 -9.50
N VAL A 115 12.74 -18.71 -8.45
CA VAL A 115 14.20 -18.74 -8.55
C VAL A 115 14.75 -20.06 -8.02
N GLN A 116 16.02 -20.35 -8.28
CA GLN A 116 16.65 -21.60 -7.81
C GLN A 116 16.73 -21.68 -6.27
N ASP A 117 16.85 -20.54 -5.60
CA ASP A 117 16.90 -20.49 -4.14
C ASP A 117 15.50 -20.65 -3.54
N ASN A 118 15.23 -21.85 -3.00
CA ASN A 118 13.96 -22.17 -2.38
C ASN A 118 13.66 -21.34 -1.12
N ASN A 119 14.66 -20.77 -0.45
CA ASN A 119 14.40 -19.90 0.70
C ASN A 119 13.74 -18.58 0.27
N ILE A 120 14.11 -18.06 -0.90
CA ILE A 120 13.45 -16.88 -1.50
C ILE A 120 12.02 -17.22 -1.89
N ASN A 121 11.82 -18.34 -2.61
CA ASN A 121 10.48 -18.74 -3.01
C ASN A 121 9.56 -18.88 -1.78
N LYS A 122 10.05 -19.57 -0.75
CA LYS A 122 9.33 -19.78 0.51
C LYS A 122 9.03 -18.46 1.24
N SER A 123 9.97 -17.51 1.28
CA SER A 123 9.73 -16.25 2.00
C SER A 123 8.59 -15.42 1.38
N TYR A 124 8.37 -15.54 0.07
CA TYR A 124 7.20 -14.95 -0.59
C TYR A 124 5.92 -15.76 -0.36
N GLU A 125 5.97 -17.09 -0.40
CA GLU A 125 4.81 -17.94 -0.10
C GLU A 125 4.30 -17.78 1.34
N ASP A 126 5.21 -17.53 2.29
CA ASP A 126 4.91 -17.35 3.72
C ASP A 126 4.03 -16.10 4.00
N TYR A 127 3.85 -15.20 3.03
CA TYR A 127 2.86 -14.11 3.15
C TYR A 127 1.41 -14.61 3.09
N GLN A 128 1.15 -15.82 2.59
CA GLN A 128 -0.23 -16.34 2.54
C GLN A 128 -0.80 -16.55 3.94
N GLY A 129 -1.96 -15.94 4.20
CA GLY A 129 -2.60 -15.91 5.51
C GLY A 129 -2.01 -14.89 6.48
N TYR A 130 -1.02 -14.10 6.05
CA TYR A 130 -0.42 -13.04 6.85
C TYR A 130 -1.16 -11.71 6.67
N SER A 131 -0.97 -10.80 7.62
CA SER A 131 -1.54 -9.45 7.59
C SER A 131 -0.45 -8.41 7.79
N ILE A 132 -0.49 -7.34 7.01
CA ILE A 132 0.43 -6.20 7.15
C ILE A 132 -0.37 -4.92 7.32
N SER A 133 -0.10 -4.20 8.40
CA SER A 133 -0.63 -2.86 8.64
C SER A 133 0.40 -1.80 8.25
N TYR A 134 -0.05 -0.83 7.47
CA TYR A 134 0.70 0.37 7.12
C TYR A 134 -0.05 1.57 7.62
N ALA A 135 0.67 2.56 8.13
CA ALA A 135 0.14 3.90 8.07
C ALA A 135 0.40 4.47 6.67
N TYR A 136 -0.53 5.29 6.17
CA TYR A 136 -0.48 5.79 4.80
C TYR A 136 -0.87 7.26 4.70
N LYS A 137 -0.31 7.94 3.71
CA LYS A 137 -0.58 9.35 3.44
C LYS A 137 -0.65 9.65 1.94
N TYR A 138 -1.66 10.41 1.55
CA TYR A 138 -1.78 10.97 0.21
C TYR A 138 -1.10 12.34 0.10
N LEU A 139 -0.37 12.53 -1.01
CA LEU A 139 0.18 13.81 -1.41
C LEU A 139 0.09 13.96 -2.94
N GLY A 140 -0.99 14.55 -3.42
CA GLY A 140 -1.23 14.72 -4.85
C GLY A 140 -1.39 13.37 -5.56
N ASN A 141 -0.49 13.06 -6.50
CA ASN A 141 -0.45 11.79 -7.21
C ASN A 141 0.41 10.72 -6.54
N LYS A 142 0.89 10.98 -5.30
CA LYS A 142 1.72 10.05 -4.54
C LYS A 142 0.97 9.53 -3.33
N MET A 143 1.19 8.27 -3.01
CA MET A 143 0.76 7.63 -1.78
C MET A 143 1.99 7.02 -1.11
N TYR A 144 2.17 7.33 0.17
CA TYR A 144 3.26 6.82 0.97
C TYR A 144 2.71 5.79 1.94
N PHE A 145 3.30 4.60 1.98
CA PHE A 145 3.05 3.61 3.01
C PHE A 145 4.28 3.51 3.90
N TYR A 146 4.05 3.51 5.21
CA TYR A 146 5.11 3.46 6.22
C TYR A 146 4.78 2.46 7.32
N SER A 147 5.78 1.70 7.72
CA SER A 147 5.71 0.70 8.77
C SER A 147 5.54 1.36 10.14
N MET A 148 4.46 1.01 10.85
CA MET A 148 4.20 1.51 12.20
C MET A 148 5.24 1.04 13.23
N ASN A 149 5.97 -0.05 12.94
CA ASN A 149 6.94 -0.67 13.85
C ASN A 149 8.39 -0.22 13.61
N LYS A 150 8.62 0.89 12.90
CA LYS A 150 9.96 1.41 12.50
C LYS A 150 10.85 0.36 11.81
N ASN A 151 10.22 -0.62 11.18
CA ASN A 151 10.95 -1.57 10.35
C ASN A 151 10.89 -1.02 8.93
N ASP A 152 11.88 -0.20 8.57
CA ASP A 152 12.01 0.51 7.28
C ASP A 152 11.98 -0.44 6.07
N VAL A 153 12.12 -1.74 6.33
CA VAL A 153 12.05 -2.82 5.35
C VAL A 153 10.75 -2.83 4.56
N PHE A 154 9.66 -2.21 5.03
CA PHE A 154 8.34 -2.24 4.37
C PHE A 154 7.84 -0.88 3.86
N ASP A 155 8.63 0.18 3.99
CA ASP A 155 8.23 1.50 3.51
C ASP A 155 8.25 1.53 1.97
N MET A 156 7.20 2.10 1.37
CA MET A 156 7.08 2.17 -0.09
C MET A 156 6.43 3.48 -0.53
N VAL A 157 6.83 3.93 -1.72
CA VAL A 157 6.25 5.12 -2.37
C VAL A 157 5.52 4.66 -3.62
N CYS A 158 4.26 5.05 -3.70
CA CYS A 158 3.35 4.69 -4.77
C CYS A 158 2.94 5.90 -5.60
N TYR A 159 2.82 5.71 -6.90
CA TYR A 159 2.44 6.73 -7.87
C TYR A 159 1.15 6.33 -8.55
N LYS A 160 0.21 7.27 -8.63
CA LYS A 160 -1.03 7.09 -9.39
C LYS A 160 -0.71 7.18 -10.88
N ASN A 161 -1.20 6.21 -11.64
CA ASN A 161 -1.19 6.27 -13.10
C ASN A 161 -2.22 7.27 -13.63
#